data_AF-A0A6C0R9Q5-F1
#
_entry.id   AF-A0A6C0R9Q5-F1
#
_cell.length_a   1.000
_cell.length_b   1.000
_cell.length_c   1.000
_cell.angle_alpha   90.00
_cell.angle_beta   90.00
_cell.angle_gamma   90.00
#
_symmetry.space_group_name_H-M   'P 1'
#
loop_
_entity.id
_entity.type
_entity.pdbx_description
1 polymer ?
#
loop_
_entity_poly.entity_id
_entity_poly.type
_entity_poly.pdbx_seq_one_letter_code
_entity_poly.pdbx_strand_id
1 'polypeptide(L)'
;MNSISDKIVQGRKAKRINQKDFAQLIGVSQPSLIKFERGETDLIPLGVARKISSELDIPFNELFEIESKHLQLKNFTEQIDDLETKLQKLNKESKKNEELATLRKEKYKDLYLEKIEREFTEYMELLFEIYESIETFDSREQKIKFEKQLQSEKEYLSDTISTLFREEIFSEFEILEILYQNDPKLALIIGDKEGDPKELANYWSEYMDISPSKVEQFLVWYNKKWDKKLKWSRARLLATERLRNKDSFEK
;
A
#
# COMPACT_ATOMS: atom_id res chain seq x y z
N MET A 1 39.74 -26.91 4.20
CA MET A 1 39.87 -27.24 5.63
C MET A 1 40.14 -28.73 5.72
N ASN A 2 41.18 -29.15 6.44
CA ASN A 2 41.50 -30.58 6.61
C ASN A 2 40.48 -31.17 7.58
N SER A 3 39.78 -32.24 7.18
CA SER A 3 38.78 -32.90 8.01
C SER A 3 39.39 -33.45 9.31
N ILE A 4 38.58 -33.69 10.35
CA ILE A 4 39.04 -34.30 11.61
C ILE A 4 39.80 -35.61 11.33
N SER A 5 39.29 -36.43 10.40
CA SER A 5 39.96 -37.65 9.90
C SER A 5 41.36 -37.37 9.35
N ASP A 6 41.53 -36.32 8.53
CA ASP A 6 42.83 -35.96 7.96
C ASP A 6 43.81 -35.52 9.05
N LYS A 7 43.35 -34.77 10.05
CA LYS A 7 44.18 -34.33 11.18
C LYS A 7 44.66 -35.52 12.02
N ILE A 8 43.79 -36.51 12.26
CA ILE A 8 44.16 -37.74 12.98
C ILE A 8 45.21 -38.53 12.20
N VAL A 9 45.00 -38.72 10.89
CA VAL A 9 45.95 -39.44 10.02
C VAL A 9 47.30 -38.73 9.95
N GLN A 10 47.30 -37.41 9.76
CA GLN A 10 48.51 -36.61 9.68
C GLN A 10 49.27 -36.61 11.01
N GLY A 11 48.58 -36.39 12.13
CA GLY A 11 49.19 -36.42 13.46
C GLY A 11 49.84 -37.77 13.78
N ARG A 12 49.13 -38.87 13.51
CA ARG A 12 49.67 -40.22 13.74
C ARG A 12 50.90 -40.49 12.88
N LYS A 13 50.85 -40.12 11.59
CA LYS A 13 51.98 -40.29 10.66
C LYS A 13 53.18 -39.42 11.07
N ALA A 14 52.95 -38.19 11.53
CA ALA A 14 54.00 -37.30 12.00
C ALA A 14 54.74 -37.89 13.21
N LYS A 15 54.02 -38.56 14.11
CA LYS A 15 54.60 -39.29 15.26
C LYS A 15 55.13 -40.68 14.94
N ARG A 16 55.04 -41.13 13.68
CA ARG A 16 55.48 -42.46 13.21
C ARG A 16 54.85 -43.64 13.98
N ILE A 17 53.63 -43.45 14.50
CA ILE A 17 52.90 -44.51 15.22
C ILE A 17 52.13 -45.35 14.19
N ASN A 18 52.24 -46.67 14.27
CA ASN A 18 51.45 -47.55 13.41
C ASN A 18 49.97 -47.58 13.89
N GLN A 19 49.03 -47.94 13.02
CA GLN A 19 47.61 -47.92 13.37
C GLN A 19 47.25 -48.86 14.52
N LYS A 20 47.94 -50.01 14.64
CA LYS A 20 47.65 -51.00 15.67
C LYS A 20 48.01 -50.49 17.06
N ASP A 21 49.20 -49.92 17.19
CA ASP A 21 49.72 -49.36 18.43
C ASP A 21 48.94 -48.11 18.81
N PHE A 22 48.60 -47.26 17.83
CA PHE A 22 47.77 -46.08 18.08
C PHE A 22 46.37 -46.46 18.58
N ALA A 23 45.74 -47.48 17.98
CA ALA A 23 44.44 -47.98 18.44
C ALA A 23 44.52 -48.51 19.89
N GLN A 24 45.60 -49.19 20.24
CA GLN A 24 45.84 -49.66 21.61
C GLN A 24 46.03 -48.51 22.60
N LEU A 25 46.83 -47.48 22.24
CA LEU A 25 47.08 -46.31 23.08
C LEU A 25 45.79 -45.53 23.40
N ILE A 26 44.93 -45.33 22.40
CA ILE A 26 43.65 -44.63 22.61
C ILE A 26 42.54 -45.54 23.16
N GLY A 27 42.81 -46.84 23.30
CA GLY A 27 41.91 -47.83 23.91
C GLY A 27 40.72 -48.24 23.03
N VAL A 28 40.92 -48.36 21.72
CA VAL A 28 39.90 -48.80 20.76
C VAL A 28 40.39 -49.96 19.90
N SER A 29 39.47 -50.63 19.21
CA SER A 29 39.84 -51.66 18.23
C SER A 29 40.48 -51.02 16.99
N GLN A 30 41.42 -51.71 16.33
CA GLN A 30 42.00 -51.25 15.07
C GLN A 30 40.94 -50.95 13.98
N PRO A 31 39.86 -51.76 13.81
CA PRO A 31 38.75 -51.41 12.93
C PRO A 31 38.06 -50.09 13.28
N SER A 32 37.90 -49.79 14.58
CA SER A 32 37.32 -48.52 15.04
C SER A 32 38.20 -47.33 14.66
N LEU A 33 39.52 -47.44 14.84
CA LEU A 33 40.46 -46.42 14.42
C LEU A 33 40.42 -46.18 12.90
N ILE A 34 40.32 -47.23 12.09
CA ILE A 34 40.20 -47.10 10.63
C ILE A 34 38.96 -46.30 10.25
N LYS A 35 37.83 -46.53 10.93
CA LYS A 35 36.60 -45.74 10.71
C LYS A 35 36.80 -44.27 11.05
N PHE A 36 37.51 -43.96 12.13
CA PHE A 36 37.85 -42.57 12.49
C PHE A 36 38.78 -41.92 11.46
N GLU A 37 39.81 -42.61 11.01
CA GLU A 37 40.79 -42.11 10.04
C GLU A 37 40.22 -41.94 8.62
N ARG A 38 39.14 -42.66 8.30
CA ARG A 38 38.45 -42.55 7.01
C ARG A 38 37.24 -41.64 7.03
N GLY A 39 36.86 -41.09 8.18
CA GLY A 39 35.63 -40.30 8.31
C GLY A 39 34.35 -41.13 8.10
N GLU A 40 34.40 -42.45 8.31
CA GLU A 40 33.24 -43.34 8.18
C GLU A 40 32.28 -43.22 9.39
N THR A 41 32.66 -42.45 10.42
CA THR A 41 31.82 -42.17 11.58
C THR A 41 32.12 -40.79 12.17
N ASP A 42 31.07 -40.01 12.41
CA ASP A 42 31.15 -38.68 13.04
C ASP A 42 31.13 -38.76 14.58
N LEU A 43 30.96 -39.95 15.14
CA LEU A 43 30.73 -40.16 16.56
C LEU A 43 31.96 -40.79 17.21
N ILE A 44 32.93 -39.95 17.58
CA ILE A 44 34.06 -40.35 18.42
C ILE A 44 33.69 -40.11 19.89
N PRO A 45 33.64 -41.14 20.76
CA PRO A 45 33.35 -40.95 22.17
C PRO A 45 34.32 -39.96 22.81
N LEU A 46 33.83 -39.04 23.66
CA LEU A 46 34.63 -37.96 24.24
C LEU A 46 35.90 -38.46 24.95
N GLY A 47 35.81 -39.60 25.64
CA GLY A 47 36.97 -40.23 26.30
C GLY A 47 38.05 -40.68 25.31
N VAL A 48 37.65 -41.17 24.13
CA VAL A 48 38.57 -41.55 23.05
C VAL A 48 39.12 -40.30 22.37
N ALA A 49 38.28 -39.31 22.09
CA ALA A 49 38.65 -38.05 21.49
C ALA A 49 39.73 -37.30 22.30
N ARG A 50 39.63 -37.29 23.64
CA ARG A 50 40.66 -36.73 24.53
C ARG A 50 41.99 -37.48 24.45
N LYS A 51 41.94 -38.82 24.39
CA LYS A 51 43.14 -39.65 24.24
C LYS A 51 43.80 -39.42 22.88
N ILE A 52 43.03 -39.32 21.79
CA ILE A 52 43.57 -38.97 20.48
C ILE A 52 44.29 -37.62 20.53
N SER A 53 43.65 -36.58 21.08
CA SER A 53 44.28 -35.26 21.25
C SER A 53 45.58 -35.32 22.06
N SER A 54 45.57 -36.02 23.19
CA SER A 54 46.76 -36.20 24.04
C SER A 54 47.88 -36.98 23.33
N GLU A 55 47.57 -38.10 22.70
CA GLU A 55 48.55 -38.94 22.02
C GLU A 55 49.11 -38.29 20.75
N LEU A 56 48.37 -37.36 20.15
CA LEU A 56 48.82 -36.60 18.98
C LEU A 56 49.53 -35.28 19.33
N ASP A 57 49.54 -34.85 20.59
CA ASP A 57 49.96 -33.51 21.03
C ASP A 57 49.25 -32.37 20.28
N ILE A 58 48.00 -32.59 19.86
CA ILE A 58 47.17 -31.58 19.21
C ILE A 58 46.11 -31.12 20.20
N PRO A 59 45.97 -29.81 20.49
CA PRO A 59 44.93 -29.29 21.37
C PRO A 59 43.53 -29.80 20.97
N PHE A 60 42.75 -30.26 21.94
CA PHE A 60 41.43 -30.87 21.69
C PHE A 60 40.52 -29.97 20.84
N ASN A 61 40.49 -28.66 21.13
CA ASN A 61 39.67 -27.70 20.38
C ASN A 61 40.15 -27.52 18.94
N GLU A 62 41.45 -27.65 18.69
CA GLU A 62 42.04 -27.54 17.34
C GLU A 62 41.80 -28.81 16.51
N LEU A 63 41.92 -29.98 17.15
CA LEU A 63 41.67 -31.28 16.54
C LEU A 63 40.20 -31.41 16.11
N PHE A 64 39.27 -30.97 16.96
CA PHE A 64 37.82 -31.10 16.75
C PHE A 64 37.14 -29.81 16.25
N GLU A 65 37.91 -28.80 15.84
CA GLU A 65 37.41 -27.51 15.31
C GLU A 65 36.33 -26.88 16.18
N ILE A 66 36.49 -27.01 17.51
CA ILE A 66 35.59 -26.38 18.47
C ILE A 66 35.92 -24.90 18.48
N GLU A 67 35.24 -24.15 17.62
CA GLU A 67 35.30 -22.69 17.63
C GLU A 67 35.02 -22.19 19.04
N SER A 68 35.85 -21.24 19.49
CA SER A 68 35.62 -20.63 20.80
C SER A 68 34.23 -20.00 20.80
N LYS A 69 33.45 -20.22 21.87
CA LYS A 69 32.14 -19.57 22.05
C LYS A 69 32.20 -18.06 21.84
N HIS A 70 33.36 -17.45 22.12
CA HIS A 70 33.60 -16.02 21.92
C HIS A 70 33.66 -15.61 20.45
N LEU A 71 34.25 -16.43 19.55
CA LEU A 71 34.23 -16.16 18.11
C LEU A 71 32.83 -16.31 17.54
N GLN A 72 32.11 -17.35 17.96
CA GLN A 72 30.73 -17.58 17.52
C GLN A 72 29.81 -16.44 17.96
N LEU A 73 29.91 -16.03 19.23
CA LEU A 73 29.15 -14.89 19.75
C LEU A 73 29.45 -13.62 18.96
N LYS A 74 30.73 -13.32 18.69
CA LYS A 74 31.10 -12.14 17.91
C LYS A 74 30.49 -12.15 16.50
N ASN A 75 30.58 -13.28 15.80
CA ASN A 75 29.97 -13.44 14.47
C ASN A 75 28.45 -13.28 14.51
N PHE A 76 27.79 -13.83 15.54
CA PHE A 76 26.35 -13.66 15.70
C PHE A 76 25.98 -12.21 16.01
N THR A 77 26.74 -11.50 16.84
CA THR A 77 26.48 -10.07 17.11
C THR A 77 26.60 -9.23 15.84
N GLU A 78 27.66 -9.44 15.05
CA GLU A 78 27.85 -8.72 13.79
C GLU A 78 26.72 -9.01 12.78
N GLN A 79 26.22 -10.25 12.73
CA GLN A 79 25.07 -10.61 11.91
C GLN A 79 23.78 -9.95 12.39
N ILE A 80 23.56 -9.87 13.70
CA ILE A 80 22.40 -9.20 14.29
C ILE A 80 22.42 -7.70 13.92
N ASP A 81 23.56 -7.03 14.09
CA ASP A 81 23.70 -5.61 13.79
C ASP A 81 23.44 -5.30 12.29
N ASP A 82 23.95 -6.14 11.39
CA ASP A 82 23.70 -6.02 9.94
C ASP A 82 22.21 -6.24 9.62
N LEU A 83 21.59 -7.26 10.23
CA LEU A 83 20.17 -7.54 10.04
C LEU A 83 19.29 -6.40 10.58
N GLU A 84 19.60 -5.85 11.74
CA GLU A 84 18.90 -4.70 12.31
C GLU A 84 18.99 -3.47 11.39
N THR A 85 20.18 -3.20 10.85
CA THR A 85 20.40 -2.09 9.91
C THR A 85 19.57 -2.26 8.64
N LYS A 86 19.54 -3.48 8.08
CA LYS A 86 18.70 -3.82 6.91
C LYS A 86 17.22 -3.67 7.22
N LEU A 87 16.77 -4.11 8.39
CA LEU A 87 15.38 -4.02 8.82
C LEU A 87 14.94 -2.56 8.97
N GLN A 88 15.79 -1.71 9.57
CA GLN A 88 15.54 -0.27 9.65
C GLN A 88 15.42 0.38 8.28
N LYS A 89 16.27 0.01 7.32
CA LYS A 89 16.22 0.54 5.95
C LYS A 89 14.93 0.10 5.24
N LEU A 90 14.58 -1.19 5.31
CA LEU A 90 13.35 -1.72 4.73
C LEU A 90 12.10 -1.09 5.32
N ASN A 91 12.04 -0.88 6.64
CA ASN A 91 10.91 -0.20 7.27
C ASN A 91 10.75 1.24 6.78
N LYS A 92 11.87 1.98 6.59
CA LYS A 92 11.82 3.34 6.01
C LYS A 92 11.31 3.33 4.58
N GLU A 93 11.77 2.39 3.76
CA GLU A 93 11.31 2.23 2.37
C GLU A 93 9.83 1.83 2.29
N SER A 94 9.37 0.90 3.14
CA SER A 94 7.96 0.48 3.23
C SER A 94 7.05 1.66 3.57
N LYS A 95 7.41 2.44 4.59
CA LYS A 95 6.64 3.62 4.98
C LYS A 95 6.53 4.65 3.85
N LYS A 96 7.64 4.91 3.14
CA LYS A 96 7.64 5.80 1.96
C LYS A 96 6.73 5.26 0.84
N ASN A 97 6.72 3.95 0.64
CA ASN A 97 5.87 3.32 -0.38
C ASN A 97 4.37 3.39 0.00
N GLU A 98 4.05 3.27 1.29
CA GLU A 98 2.67 3.48 1.78
C GLU A 98 2.21 4.92 1.52
N GLU A 99 3.05 5.91 1.84
CA GLU A 99 2.78 7.33 1.56
C GLU A 99 2.63 7.61 0.04
N LEU A 100 3.43 6.94 -0.80
CA LEU A 100 3.27 7.02 -2.26
C LEU A 100 1.98 6.36 -2.74
N ALA A 101 1.57 5.26 -2.12
CA ALA A 101 0.35 4.56 -2.48
C ALA A 101 -0.89 5.40 -2.12
N THR A 102 -0.90 6.08 -0.97
CA THR A 102 -1.99 6.99 -0.61
C THR A 102 -2.04 8.18 -1.58
N LEU A 103 -0.90 8.80 -1.88
CA LEU A 103 -0.84 9.93 -2.80
C LEU A 103 -1.26 9.55 -4.23
N ARG A 104 -0.93 8.33 -4.68
CA ARG A 104 -1.42 7.81 -5.96
C ARG A 104 -2.93 7.63 -5.94
N LYS A 105 -3.49 7.02 -4.88
CA LYS A 105 -4.95 6.84 -4.75
C LYS A 105 -5.68 8.18 -4.79
N GLU A 106 -5.18 9.19 -4.06
CA GLU A 106 -5.74 10.54 -4.08
C GLU A 106 -5.65 11.15 -5.47
N LYS A 107 -4.47 11.12 -6.12
CA LYS A 107 -4.30 11.67 -7.46
C LYS A 107 -5.17 10.97 -8.52
N TYR A 108 -5.32 9.64 -8.43
CA TYR A 108 -6.21 8.90 -9.33
C TYR A 108 -7.67 9.29 -9.10
N LYS A 109 -8.08 9.50 -7.84
CA LYS A 109 -9.43 9.99 -7.52
C LYS A 109 -9.66 11.39 -8.11
N ASP A 110 -8.70 12.30 -7.98
CA ASP A 110 -8.84 13.67 -8.51
C ASP A 110 -8.96 13.67 -10.05
N LEU A 111 -8.10 12.91 -10.75
CA LEU A 111 -8.18 12.79 -12.21
C LEU A 111 -9.48 12.12 -12.67
N TYR A 112 -9.96 11.13 -11.91
CA TYR A 112 -11.22 10.49 -12.19
C TYR A 112 -12.39 11.45 -11.96
N LEU A 113 -12.34 12.26 -10.90
CA LEU A 113 -13.31 13.31 -10.61
C LEU A 113 -13.38 14.33 -11.75
N GLU A 114 -12.24 14.88 -12.19
CA GLU A 114 -12.20 15.84 -13.30
C GLU A 114 -12.77 15.27 -14.60
N LYS A 115 -12.52 13.98 -14.85
CA LYS A 115 -13.09 13.28 -16.01
C LYS A 115 -14.62 13.17 -15.89
N ILE A 116 -15.10 12.68 -14.75
CA ILE A 116 -16.54 12.50 -14.51
C ILE A 116 -17.27 13.84 -14.51
N GLU A 117 -16.71 14.88 -13.88
CA GLU A 117 -17.28 16.23 -13.91
C GLU A 117 -17.51 16.70 -15.34
N ARG A 118 -16.50 16.57 -16.22
CA ARG A 118 -16.64 16.95 -17.64
C ARG A 118 -17.70 16.12 -18.37
N GLU A 119 -17.67 14.80 -18.20
CA GLU A 119 -18.65 13.91 -18.84
C GLU A 119 -20.07 14.26 -18.37
N PHE A 120 -20.27 14.57 -17.09
CA PHE A 120 -21.55 15.02 -16.56
C PHE A 120 -21.93 16.41 -17.09
N THR A 121 -21.03 17.39 -17.14
CA THR A 121 -21.35 18.72 -17.70
C THR A 121 -21.88 18.60 -19.12
N GLU A 122 -21.13 17.92 -19.99
CA GLU A 122 -21.50 17.73 -21.41
C GLU A 122 -22.85 17.02 -21.53
N TYR A 123 -23.10 16.03 -20.65
CA TYR A 123 -24.33 15.27 -20.65
C TYR A 123 -25.55 16.04 -20.13
N MET A 124 -25.38 16.81 -19.06
CA MET A 124 -26.46 17.62 -18.49
C MET A 124 -26.82 18.80 -19.42
N GLU A 125 -25.85 19.35 -20.16
CA GLU A 125 -26.10 20.31 -21.23
C GLU A 125 -26.97 19.70 -22.34
N LEU A 126 -26.64 18.49 -22.81
CA LEU A 126 -27.47 17.78 -23.79
C LEU A 126 -28.90 17.56 -23.28
N LEU A 127 -29.06 17.10 -22.03
CA LEU A 127 -30.38 16.93 -21.42
C LEU A 127 -31.16 18.25 -21.38
N PHE A 128 -30.48 19.34 -21.03
CA PHE A 128 -31.07 20.67 -21.01
C PHE A 128 -31.54 21.14 -22.39
N GLU A 129 -30.74 20.94 -23.44
CA GLU A 129 -31.13 21.25 -24.82
C GLU A 129 -32.37 20.46 -25.27
N ILE A 130 -32.48 19.19 -24.87
CA ILE A 130 -33.66 18.36 -25.15
C ILE A 130 -34.88 18.90 -24.42
N TYR A 131 -34.75 19.31 -23.15
CA TYR A 131 -35.83 19.96 -22.41
C TYR A 131 -36.32 21.24 -23.09
N GLU A 132 -35.40 22.14 -23.45
CA GLU A 132 -35.75 23.38 -24.15
C GLU A 132 -36.43 23.10 -25.50
N SER A 133 -35.98 22.08 -26.21
CA SER A 133 -36.61 21.64 -27.46
C SER A 133 -38.08 21.20 -27.23
N ILE A 134 -38.35 20.40 -26.19
CA ILE A 134 -39.72 19.96 -25.88
C ILE A 134 -40.64 21.17 -25.58
N GLU A 135 -40.11 22.18 -24.89
CA GLU A 135 -40.86 23.39 -24.54
C GLU A 135 -41.13 24.28 -25.76
N THR A 136 -40.14 24.46 -26.63
CA THR A 136 -40.16 25.45 -27.73
C THR A 136 -40.85 24.98 -29.01
N PHE A 137 -40.86 23.68 -29.32
CA PHE A 137 -41.42 23.19 -30.59
C PHE A 137 -42.96 23.17 -30.58
N ASP A 138 -43.63 23.69 -31.62
CA ASP A 138 -45.10 23.63 -31.72
C ASP A 138 -45.64 22.28 -32.20
N SER A 139 -44.83 21.51 -32.93
CA SER A 139 -45.25 20.24 -33.52
C SER A 139 -45.32 19.13 -32.47
N ARG A 140 -46.53 18.57 -32.28
CA ARG A 140 -46.76 17.41 -31.41
C ARG A 140 -45.88 16.22 -31.76
N GLU A 141 -45.64 15.97 -33.04
CA GLU A 141 -44.80 14.83 -33.49
C GLU A 141 -43.33 15.02 -33.07
N GLN A 142 -42.82 16.24 -33.17
CA GLN A 142 -41.46 16.56 -32.74
C GLN A 142 -41.32 16.49 -31.22
N LYS A 143 -42.32 16.98 -30.45
CA LYS A 143 -42.34 16.81 -28.99
C LYS A 143 -42.24 15.35 -28.57
N ILE A 144 -43.07 14.48 -29.17
CA ILE A 144 -43.04 13.04 -28.88
C ILE A 144 -41.66 12.43 -29.19
N LYS A 145 -41.00 12.88 -30.26
CA LYS A 145 -39.64 12.42 -30.60
C LYS A 145 -38.63 12.83 -29.54
N PHE A 146 -38.64 14.09 -29.11
CA PHE A 146 -37.74 14.59 -28.06
C PHE A 146 -38.05 13.97 -26.69
N GLU A 147 -39.32 13.74 -26.34
CA GLU A 147 -39.70 13.04 -25.10
C GLU A 147 -39.13 11.61 -25.05
N LYS A 148 -39.17 10.89 -26.19
CA LYS A 148 -38.55 9.57 -26.29
C LYS A 148 -37.03 9.63 -26.14
N GLN A 149 -36.39 10.60 -26.78
CA GLN A 149 -34.96 10.83 -26.65
C GLN A 149 -34.59 11.16 -25.19
N LEU A 150 -35.33 12.08 -24.56
CA LEU A 150 -35.14 12.46 -23.17
C LEU A 150 -35.23 11.23 -22.24
N GLN A 151 -36.20 10.36 -22.47
CA GLN A 151 -36.36 9.14 -21.68
C GLN A 151 -35.16 8.20 -21.83
N SER A 152 -34.67 7.97 -23.06
CA SER A 152 -33.47 7.15 -23.26
C SER A 152 -32.21 7.75 -22.63
N GLU A 153 -32.07 9.07 -22.67
CA GLU A 153 -30.93 9.74 -22.03
C GLU A 153 -31.03 9.66 -20.49
N LYS A 154 -32.22 9.82 -19.90
CA LYS A 154 -32.41 9.63 -18.45
C LYS A 154 -32.03 8.22 -17.99
N GLU A 155 -32.39 7.21 -18.76
CA GLU A 155 -32.03 5.81 -18.47
C GLU A 155 -30.51 5.61 -18.50
N TYR A 156 -29.82 6.18 -19.50
CA TYR A 156 -28.37 6.14 -19.58
C TYR A 156 -27.68 6.86 -18.41
N LEU A 157 -28.18 8.03 -18.01
CA LEU A 157 -27.68 8.74 -16.84
C LEU A 157 -27.86 7.93 -15.55
N SER A 158 -29.03 7.32 -15.38
CA SER A 158 -29.33 6.45 -14.25
C SER A 158 -28.36 5.25 -14.16
N ASP A 159 -28.08 4.60 -15.29
CA ASP A 159 -27.10 3.50 -15.36
C ASP A 159 -25.68 3.96 -15.04
N THR A 160 -25.32 5.18 -15.48
CA THR A 160 -24.02 5.80 -15.21
C THR A 160 -23.85 6.11 -13.73
N ILE A 161 -24.84 6.77 -13.11
CA ILE A 161 -24.86 7.05 -11.67
C ILE A 161 -24.80 5.75 -10.85
N SER A 162 -25.57 4.74 -11.24
CA SER A 162 -25.57 3.42 -10.58
C SER A 162 -24.21 2.73 -10.67
N THR A 163 -23.49 2.91 -11.79
CA THR A 163 -22.14 2.38 -11.94
C THR A 163 -21.15 3.11 -11.03
N LEU A 164 -21.23 4.43 -10.93
CA LEU A 164 -20.39 5.21 -10.02
C LEU A 164 -20.63 4.83 -8.55
N PHE A 165 -21.87 4.55 -8.14
CA PHE A 165 -22.14 4.04 -6.80
C PHE A 165 -21.52 2.66 -6.54
N ARG A 166 -21.52 1.76 -7.53
CA ARG A 166 -20.93 0.42 -7.40
C ARG A 166 -19.41 0.41 -7.33
N GLU A 167 -18.75 1.37 -7.96
CA GLU A 167 -17.29 1.44 -7.97
C GLU A 167 -16.70 1.93 -6.64
N GLU A 168 -17.52 2.49 -5.74
CA GLU A 168 -17.12 3.02 -4.42
C GLU A 168 -15.98 4.06 -4.48
N ILE A 169 -15.73 4.65 -5.65
CA ILE A 169 -14.71 5.70 -5.83
C ILE A 169 -15.21 7.02 -5.25
N PHE A 170 -16.51 7.27 -5.38
CA PHE A 170 -17.19 8.45 -4.86
C PHE A 170 -18.20 8.05 -3.81
N SER A 171 -18.24 8.84 -2.74
CA SER A 171 -19.37 8.82 -1.83
C SER A 171 -20.62 9.35 -2.52
N GLU A 172 -21.78 8.97 -1.98
CA GLU A 172 -23.05 9.40 -2.54
C GLU A 172 -23.19 10.93 -2.63
N PHE A 173 -22.70 11.65 -1.62
CA PHE A 173 -22.73 13.12 -1.61
C PHE A 173 -21.75 13.76 -2.59
N GLU A 174 -20.66 13.08 -2.98
CA GLU A 174 -19.77 13.57 -4.03
C GLU A 174 -20.45 13.47 -5.41
N ILE A 175 -21.22 12.41 -5.67
CA ILE A 175 -21.99 12.29 -6.92
C ILE A 175 -23.10 13.35 -6.97
N LEU A 176 -23.80 13.58 -5.85
CA LEU A 176 -24.79 14.66 -5.75
C LEU A 176 -24.18 16.05 -5.93
N GLU A 177 -22.96 16.27 -5.46
CA GLU A 177 -22.23 17.51 -5.70
C GLU A 177 -21.90 17.72 -7.17
N ILE A 178 -21.45 16.68 -7.86
CA ILE A 178 -21.17 16.73 -9.30
C ILE A 178 -22.46 17.09 -10.06
N LEU A 179 -23.57 16.41 -9.77
CA LEU A 179 -24.88 16.73 -10.36
C LEU A 179 -25.29 18.17 -10.05
N TYR A 180 -25.17 18.58 -8.79
CA TYR A 180 -25.58 19.91 -8.34
C TYR A 180 -24.79 21.05 -9.00
N GLN A 181 -23.51 20.82 -9.29
CA GLN A 181 -22.62 21.84 -9.87
C GLN A 181 -22.66 21.90 -11.40
N ASN A 182 -22.99 20.79 -12.05
CA ASN A 182 -22.87 20.65 -13.50
C ASN A 182 -24.21 20.64 -14.24
N ASP A 183 -25.32 20.66 -13.53
CA ASP A 183 -26.65 20.68 -14.14
C ASP A 183 -27.18 22.11 -14.34
N PRO A 184 -27.22 22.63 -15.59
CA PRO A 184 -27.73 23.96 -15.86
C PRO A 184 -29.23 24.10 -15.56
N LYS A 185 -30.01 23.01 -15.61
CA LYS A 185 -31.45 23.03 -15.31
C LYS A 185 -31.73 23.32 -13.85
N LEU A 186 -30.81 22.96 -12.95
CA LEU A 186 -30.96 23.24 -11.52
C LEU A 186 -31.04 24.74 -11.23
N ALA A 187 -30.40 25.59 -12.02
CA ALA A 187 -30.52 27.05 -11.86
C ALA A 187 -31.98 27.51 -12.05
N LEU A 188 -32.73 26.86 -12.95
CA LEU A 188 -34.15 27.15 -13.17
C LEU A 188 -35.05 26.58 -12.07
N ILE A 189 -34.69 25.43 -11.51
CA ILE A 189 -35.45 24.77 -10.44
C ILE A 189 -35.26 25.50 -9.11
N ILE A 190 -34.02 25.86 -8.78
CA ILE A 190 -33.65 26.50 -7.52
C ILE A 190 -34.09 27.98 -7.52
N GLY A 191 -33.96 28.66 -8.66
CA GLY A 191 -34.27 30.09 -8.77
C GLY A 191 -33.52 30.94 -7.73
N ASP A 192 -34.21 31.93 -7.14
CA ASP A 192 -33.66 32.79 -6.09
C ASP A 192 -33.76 32.20 -4.66
N LYS A 193 -34.38 31.03 -4.50
CA LYS A 193 -34.59 30.40 -3.19
C LYS A 193 -33.52 29.35 -2.97
N GLU A 194 -32.87 29.35 -1.80
CA GLU A 194 -31.98 28.25 -1.41
C GLU A 194 -32.74 26.91 -1.59
N GLY A 195 -32.26 26.07 -2.52
CA GLY A 195 -33.05 25.02 -3.17
C GLY A 195 -33.90 24.18 -2.23
N ASP A 196 -35.22 24.12 -2.50
CA ASP A 196 -36.15 23.27 -1.75
C ASP A 196 -35.72 21.80 -1.90
N PRO A 197 -35.38 21.09 -0.81
CA PRO A 197 -35.01 19.68 -0.88
C PRO A 197 -36.05 18.81 -1.59
N LYS A 198 -37.34 19.18 -1.55
CA LYS A 198 -38.41 18.44 -2.22
C LYS A 198 -38.38 18.61 -3.74
N GLU A 199 -38.16 19.81 -4.23
CA GLU A 199 -38.12 20.07 -5.67
C GLU A 199 -36.90 19.42 -6.30
N LEU A 200 -35.73 19.53 -5.63
CA LEU A 200 -34.51 18.84 -6.02
C LEU A 200 -34.67 17.31 -5.99
N ALA A 201 -35.28 16.76 -4.93
CA ALA A 201 -35.54 15.33 -4.85
C ALA A 201 -36.48 14.85 -5.95
N ASN A 202 -37.55 15.59 -6.24
CA ASN A 202 -38.47 15.26 -7.33
C ASN A 202 -37.75 15.23 -8.68
N TYR A 203 -36.91 16.23 -8.94
CA TYR A 203 -36.16 16.30 -10.18
C TYR A 203 -35.11 15.18 -10.30
N TRP A 204 -34.30 14.96 -9.27
CA TRP A 204 -33.29 13.89 -9.27
C TRP A 204 -33.91 12.49 -9.26
N SER A 205 -35.14 12.33 -8.75
CA SER A 205 -35.86 11.05 -8.80
C SER A 205 -36.12 10.52 -10.21
N GLU A 206 -35.95 11.37 -11.23
CA GLU A 206 -36.06 10.98 -12.64
C GLU A 206 -34.91 10.08 -13.11
N TYR A 207 -33.77 10.07 -12.40
CA TYR A 207 -32.60 9.29 -12.79
C TYR A 207 -31.82 8.68 -11.61
N MET A 208 -32.27 8.85 -10.37
CA MET A 208 -31.71 8.14 -9.22
C MET A 208 -32.73 7.96 -8.09
N ASP A 209 -32.60 6.91 -7.29
CA ASP A 209 -33.42 6.74 -6.09
C ASP A 209 -32.93 7.69 -4.99
N ILE A 210 -33.69 8.76 -4.73
CA ILE A 210 -33.34 9.76 -3.73
C ILE A 210 -34.57 10.32 -3.01
N SER A 211 -34.45 10.49 -1.70
CA SER A 211 -35.51 11.06 -0.86
C SER A 211 -35.25 12.53 -0.52
N PRO A 212 -36.29 13.34 -0.24
CA PRO A 212 -36.12 14.72 0.22
C PRO A 212 -35.24 14.85 1.47
N SER A 213 -35.36 13.93 2.42
CA SER A 213 -34.50 13.89 3.62
C SER A 213 -33.03 13.70 3.27
N LYS A 214 -32.74 12.91 2.24
CA LYS A 214 -31.36 12.70 1.76
C LYS A 214 -30.81 13.95 1.09
N VAL A 215 -31.62 14.63 0.26
CA VAL A 215 -31.24 15.91 -0.34
C VAL A 215 -30.98 16.97 0.73
N GLU A 216 -31.81 17.04 1.77
CA GLU A 216 -31.59 17.96 2.89
C GLU A 216 -30.24 17.71 3.58
N GLN A 217 -29.91 16.44 3.85
CA GLN A 217 -28.60 16.08 4.41
C GLN A 217 -27.45 16.46 3.47
N PHE A 218 -27.62 16.25 2.17
CA PHE A 218 -26.66 16.66 1.15
C PHE A 218 -26.45 18.19 1.17
N LEU A 219 -27.51 19.00 1.17
CA LEU A 219 -27.40 20.46 1.18
C LEU A 219 -26.70 20.96 2.45
N VAL A 220 -26.99 20.39 3.61
CA VAL A 220 -26.28 20.70 4.87
C VAL A 220 -24.80 20.35 4.76
N TRP A 221 -24.47 19.17 4.21
CA TRP A 221 -23.09 18.74 3.97
C TRP A 221 -22.37 19.67 2.99
N TYR A 222 -23.02 20.02 1.88
CA TYR A 222 -22.52 20.86 0.81
C TYR A 222 -22.21 22.27 1.32
N ASN A 223 -23.16 22.90 2.01
CA ASN A 223 -22.97 24.23 2.60
C ASN A 223 -21.83 24.25 3.61
N LYS A 224 -21.73 23.22 4.47
CA LYS A 224 -20.61 23.08 5.42
C LYS A 224 -19.27 22.90 4.72
N LYS A 225 -19.22 22.18 3.60
CA LYS A 225 -18.02 21.98 2.78
C LYS A 225 -17.60 23.31 2.12
N TRP A 226 -18.55 24.06 1.57
CA TRP A 226 -18.33 25.37 0.99
C TRP A 226 -17.85 26.41 1.99
N ASP A 227 -18.46 26.48 3.17
CA ASP A 227 -18.02 27.36 4.25
C ASP A 227 -16.56 27.11 4.65
N LYS A 228 -16.16 25.83 4.71
CA LYS A 228 -14.76 25.47 4.97
C LYS A 228 -13.86 25.93 3.83
N LYS A 229 -14.25 25.70 2.57
CA LYS A 229 -13.48 26.12 1.38
C LYS A 229 -13.31 27.65 1.38
N LEU A 230 -14.37 28.39 1.67
CA LEU A 230 -14.36 29.86 1.73
C LEU A 230 -13.47 30.38 2.87
N LYS A 231 -13.56 29.78 4.07
CA LYS A 231 -12.69 30.11 5.21
C LYS A 231 -11.22 29.84 4.91
N TRP A 232 -10.90 28.72 4.26
CA TRP A 232 -9.55 28.39 3.83
C TRP A 232 -9.00 29.38 2.79
N SER A 233 -9.79 29.74 1.78
CA SER A 233 -9.40 30.73 0.77
C SER A 233 -9.12 32.11 1.38
N ARG A 234 -9.98 32.57 2.32
CA ARG A 234 -9.77 33.82 3.06
C ARG A 234 -8.52 33.77 3.94
N ALA A 235 -8.28 32.66 4.66
CA ALA A 235 -7.10 32.49 5.49
C ALA A 235 -5.80 32.50 4.67
N ARG A 236 -5.82 31.89 3.48
CA ARG A 236 -4.69 31.88 2.55
C ARG A 236 -4.38 33.29 2.05
N LEU A 237 -5.40 34.05 1.64
CA LEU A 237 -5.26 35.45 1.19
C LEU A 237 -4.62 36.34 2.29
N LEU A 238 -5.14 36.26 3.52
CA LEU A 238 -4.59 36.99 4.67
C LEU A 238 -3.14 36.59 5.00
N ALA A 239 -2.77 35.32 4.83
CA ALA A 239 -1.40 34.86 5.02
C ALA A 239 -0.46 35.44 3.96
N THR A 240 -0.87 35.44 2.69
CA THR A 240 -0.11 36.08 1.60
C THR A 240 0.03 37.60 1.78
N GLU A 241 -1.00 38.30 2.25
CA GLU A 241 -0.92 39.74 2.56
C GLU A 241 0.04 40.03 3.72
N ARG A 242 0.05 39.19 4.76
CA ARG A 242 0.99 39.31 5.88
C ARG A 242 2.44 39.09 5.47
N LEU A 243 2.71 38.17 4.54
CA LEU A 243 4.05 37.95 4.00
C LEU A 243 4.50 39.14 3.16
N ARG A 244 3.63 39.65 2.29
CA ARG A 244 3.90 40.83 1.46
C ARG A 244 4.16 42.09 2.28
N ASN A 245 3.48 42.23 3.42
CA ASN A 245 3.68 43.31 4.38
C ASN A 245 4.87 43.11 5.32
N LYS A 246 5.49 41.92 5.39
CA LYS A 246 6.76 41.76 6.11
C LYS A 246 7.94 42.17 5.23
N ASP A 247 7.90 41.80 3.96
CA ASP A 247 8.95 42.14 2.98
C ASP A 247 9.04 43.65 2.68
N SER A 248 7.98 44.43 2.99
CA SER A 248 7.96 45.88 2.85
C SER A 248 8.50 46.66 4.05
N PHE A 249 8.70 46.01 5.21
CA PHE A 249 9.26 46.61 6.42
C PHE A 249 10.74 46.26 6.66
N GLU A 250 11.31 45.34 5.88
CA GLU A 250 12.73 44.96 5.92
C GLU A 250 13.58 45.64 4.81
N LYS A 251 13.04 46.67 4.14
CA LYS A 251 13.78 47.57 3.24
C LYS A 251 13.83 48.98 3.80
#